data_AF-X1G1J0-F1
#
_entry.id   AF-X1G1J0-F1
#
_cell.length_a   1.000
_cell.length_b   1.000
_cell.length_c   1.000
_cell.angle_alpha   90.00
_cell.angle_beta   90.00
_cell.angle_gamma   90.00
#
_symmetry.space_group_name_H-M   'P 1'
#
loop_
_entity.id
_entity.type
_entity.pdbx_description
1 polymer ?
#
loop_
_entity_poly.entity_id
_entity_poly.type
_entity_poly.pdbx_seq_one_letter_code
_entity_poly.pdbx_strand_id
1 'polypeptide(L)'
;IKNHSGGHITTQEAAELVRTIDRELGSDHIKFYPGVSYRHLLVLKGGKFSANVECTPPHDVLGIPIDRVLVRAKDAQSKKIAQILNKLILDSASILEQHPVNVKRNHQGKDMANMIWPWSPGKKPVMKTFQERFGIKGAVISAVNLIKGLGVYAGFGIMQVKGATGLYNTNYEGKADVSLAALEKYDLVFVHVEASDEAGHEGNVNLKIKTIEYFDQRLVGRVLGGIHEKVRIALLPDHLTPIAVRTHVADPVPFLIYDPEKTGDEVREFNESSCSRGSLGLL
;
A
#
# COMPACT_ATOMS: atom_id res chain seq x y z
N ILE A 1 18.44 -6.09 -10.55
CA ILE A 1 17.67 -4.96 -10.00
C ILE A 1 18.44 -4.43 -8.81
N LYS A 2 19.03 -3.22 -8.88
CA LYS A 2 19.82 -2.67 -7.77
C LYS A 2 18.93 -2.22 -6.61
N ASN A 3 17.89 -1.46 -6.94
CA ASN A 3 16.98 -0.86 -5.98
C ASN A 3 15.58 -0.79 -6.60
N HIS A 4 14.56 -1.34 -5.92
CA HIS A 4 13.19 -1.41 -6.44
C HIS A 4 12.42 -0.08 -6.30
N SER A 5 12.89 0.83 -5.43
CA SER A 5 12.22 2.11 -5.11
C SER A 5 12.94 3.33 -5.69
N GLY A 6 14.04 3.10 -6.42
CA GLY A 6 14.95 4.17 -6.80
C GLY A 6 15.50 4.93 -5.59
N GLY A 7 15.64 4.28 -4.43
CA GLY A 7 16.06 4.92 -3.19
C GLY A 7 14.98 5.81 -2.58
N HIS A 8 13.75 5.29 -2.49
CA HIS A 8 12.56 6.00 -1.99
C HIS A 8 12.39 7.36 -2.67
N ILE A 9 12.39 7.34 -4.02
CA ILE A 9 12.22 8.54 -4.85
C ILE A 9 11.03 9.38 -4.38
N THR A 10 11.17 10.70 -4.43
CA THR A 10 10.07 11.58 -4.00
C THR A 10 8.90 11.47 -4.98
N THR A 11 7.68 11.66 -4.48
CA THR A 11 6.46 11.65 -5.33
C THR A 11 6.55 12.66 -6.46
N GLN A 12 7.17 13.82 -6.25
CA GLN A 12 7.31 14.84 -7.28
C GLN A 12 8.23 14.36 -8.43
N GLU A 13 9.43 13.90 -8.10
CA GLU A 13 10.39 13.38 -9.08
C GLU A 13 9.81 12.18 -9.85
N ALA A 14 9.21 11.23 -9.13
CA ALA A 14 8.61 10.04 -9.73
C ALA A 14 7.45 10.39 -10.67
N ALA A 15 6.61 11.36 -10.29
CA ALA A 15 5.50 11.78 -11.13
C ALA A 15 5.96 12.44 -12.44
N GLU A 16 7.10 13.13 -12.45
CA GLU A 16 7.70 13.64 -13.69
C GLU A 16 8.13 12.48 -14.61
N LEU A 17 8.82 11.48 -14.07
CA LEU A 17 9.25 10.30 -14.82
C LEU A 17 8.05 9.53 -15.41
N VAL A 18 7.03 9.28 -14.60
CA VAL A 18 5.83 8.54 -15.04
C VAL A 18 5.04 9.30 -16.10
N ARG A 19 4.93 10.64 -15.99
CA ARG A 19 4.28 11.44 -17.02
C ARG A 19 5.05 11.41 -18.35
N THR A 20 6.37 11.40 -18.30
CA THR A 20 7.20 11.19 -19.50
C THR A 20 6.92 9.80 -20.10
N ILE A 21 6.90 8.75 -19.29
CA ILE A 21 6.55 7.40 -19.78
C ILE A 21 5.14 7.34 -20.39
N ASP A 22 4.13 7.97 -19.78
CA ASP A 22 2.78 8.01 -20.37
C ASP A 22 2.75 8.74 -21.71
N ARG A 23 3.55 9.79 -21.86
CA ARG A 23 3.64 10.54 -23.12
C ARG A 23 4.35 9.74 -24.22
N GLU A 24 5.47 9.10 -23.90
CA GLU A 24 6.31 8.42 -24.89
C GLU A 24 5.83 6.99 -25.21
N LEU A 25 5.32 6.25 -24.22
CA LEU A 25 4.92 4.84 -24.34
C LEU A 25 3.41 4.61 -24.15
N GLY A 26 2.66 5.62 -23.70
CA GLY A 26 1.22 5.51 -23.53
C GLY A 26 0.45 5.58 -24.86
N SER A 27 -0.81 5.17 -24.79
CA SER A 27 -1.76 5.18 -25.90
C SER A 27 -3.20 5.21 -25.35
N ASP A 28 -4.20 5.05 -26.20
CA ASP A 28 -5.60 4.88 -25.76
C ASP A 28 -5.81 3.59 -24.96
N HIS A 29 -4.97 2.58 -25.19
CA HIS A 29 -5.06 1.27 -24.55
C HIS A 29 -4.04 1.05 -23.42
N ILE A 30 -2.98 1.85 -23.35
CA ILE A 30 -1.90 1.71 -22.37
C ILE A 30 -1.75 3.05 -21.67
N LYS A 31 -2.04 3.12 -20.37
CA LYS A 31 -1.94 4.35 -19.59
C LYS A 31 -1.10 4.16 -18.35
N PHE A 32 -0.27 5.13 -18.04
CA PHE A 32 0.55 5.20 -16.84
C PHE A 32 0.05 6.31 -15.94
N TYR A 33 -0.19 5.99 -14.68
CA TYR A 33 -0.66 6.95 -13.70
C TYR A 33 0.36 7.11 -12.57
N PRO A 34 0.80 8.35 -12.30
CA PRO A 34 1.67 8.60 -11.16
C PRO A 34 0.90 8.32 -9.87
N GLY A 35 1.53 7.54 -8.99
CA GLY A 35 1.06 7.30 -7.63
C GLY A 35 1.96 7.98 -6.60
N VAL A 36 2.21 7.32 -5.47
CA VAL A 36 3.01 7.86 -4.36
C VAL A 36 4.39 7.24 -4.38
N SER A 37 5.43 8.06 -4.27
CA SER A 37 6.83 7.63 -4.35
C SER A 37 7.06 6.74 -5.57
N TYR A 38 7.56 5.51 -5.41
CA TYR A 38 7.84 4.56 -6.50
C TYR A 38 6.65 3.67 -6.91
N ARG A 39 5.48 3.84 -6.27
CA ARG A 39 4.29 3.01 -6.52
C ARG A 39 3.37 3.69 -7.53
N HIS A 40 3.23 3.07 -8.70
CA HIS A 40 2.51 3.63 -9.85
C HIS A 40 1.57 2.61 -10.47
N LEU A 41 0.68 3.05 -11.36
CA LEU A 41 -0.26 2.16 -12.03
C LEU A 41 -0.01 2.13 -13.54
N LEU A 42 0.08 0.93 -14.09
CA LEU A 42 -0.05 0.65 -15.52
C LEU A 42 -1.46 0.09 -15.76
N VAL A 43 -2.28 0.80 -16.53
CA VAL A 43 -3.65 0.40 -16.87
C VAL A 43 -3.72 0.03 -18.34
N LEU A 44 -4.13 -1.21 -18.60
CA LEU A 44 -4.34 -1.74 -19.94
C LEU A 44 -5.84 -1.82 -20.22
N LYS A 45 -6.34 -0.97 -21.13
CA LYS A 45 -7.78 -0.80 -21.42
C LYS A 45 -8.27 -1.69 -22.55
N GLY A 46 -9.57 -1.97 -22.56
CA GLY A 46 -10.25 -2.62 -23.69
C GLY A 46 -10.47 -4.13 -23.55
N GLY A 47 -10.25 -4.71 -22.38
CA GLY A 47 -10.67 -6.09 -22.05
C GLY A 47 -9.94 -7.21 -22.79
N LYS A 48 -9.01 -6.88 -23.71
CA LYS A 48 -8.27 -7.84 -24.54
C LYS A 48 -7.02 -8.41 -23.85
N PHE A 49 -6.68 -7.92 -22.65
CA PHE A 49 -5.44 -8.28 -21.95
C PHE A 49 -5.73 -9.29 -20.84
N SER A 50 -5.02 -10.42 -20.90
CA SER A 50 -5.04 -11.44 -19.85
C SER A 50 -4.20 -10.99 -18.67
N ALA A 51 -4.70 -11.21 -17.45
CA ALA A 51 -3.91 -11.08 -16.22
C ALA A 51 -3.12 -12.37 -15.91
N ASN A 52 -3.23 -13.41 -16.75
CA ASN A 52 -2.56 -14.70 -16.56
C ASN A 52 -1.09 -14.64 -17.04
N VAL A 53 -0.36 -13.68 -16.48
CA VAL A 53 1.08 -13.53 -16.61
C VAL A 53 1.72 -13.67 -15.24
N GLU A 54 2.93 -14.19 -15.22
CA GLU A 54 3.79 -14.19 -14.06
C GLU A 54 4.68 -12.96 -14.15
N CYS A 55 4.55 -12.08 -13.17
CA CYS A 55 5.44 -10.95 -13.00
C CYS A 55 6.19 -11.09 -11.68
N THR A 56 7.46 -10.68 -11.65
CA THR A 56 8.30 -10.80 -10.47
C THR A 56 8.22 -9.53 -9.62
N PRO A 57 7.82 -9.59 -8.34
CA PRO A 57 7.91 -8.45 -7.43
C PRO A 57 9.36 -7.99 -7.30
N PRO A 58 9.68 -6.70 -7.56
CA PRO A 58 11.06 -6.25 -7.64
C PRO A 58 11.78 -6.22 -6.29
N HIS A 59 11.02 -6.20 -5.18
CA HIS A 59 11.56 -6.27 -3.82
C HIS A 59 12.06 -7.68 -3.45
N ASP A 60 11.58 -8.74 -4.11
CA ASP A 60 11.99 -10.13 -3.84
C ASP A 60 13.30 -10.53 -4.55
N VAL A 61 13.76 -9.74 -5.52
CA VAL A 61 14.86 -10.11 -6.45
C VAL A 61 15.93 -9.02 -6.58
N LEU A 62 16.24 -8.36 -5.47
CA LEU A 62 17.36 -7.41 -5.41
C LEU A 62 18.68 -8.12 -5.79
N GLY A 63 19.49 -7.46 -6.62
CA GLY A 63 20.73 -8.00 -7.19
C GLY A 63 20.55 -8.90 -8.42
N ILE A 64 19.35 -9.38 -8.73
CA ILE A 64 19.13 -10.32 -9.85
C ILE A 64 19.11 -9.60 -11.20
N PRO A 65 19.84 -10.06 -12.24
CA PRO A 65 19.76 -9.53 -13.60
C PRO A 65 18.32 -9.57 -14.16
N ILE A 66 17.89 -8.49 -14.82
CA ILE A 66 16.48 -8.31 -15.23
C ILE A 66 16.03 -9.36 -16.26
N ASP A 67 16.93 -9.79 -17.15
CA ASP A 67 16.70 -10.79 -18.19
C ASP A 67 16.26 -12.15 -17.64
N ARG A 68 16.63 -12.44 -16.38
CA ARG A 68 16.23 -13.67 -15.68
C ARG A 68 14.84 -13.61 -15.06
N VAL A 69 14.27 -12.41 -14.91
CA VAL A 69 13.04 -12.15 -14.15
C VAL A 69 12.03 -11.30 -14.92
N LEU A 70 12.14 -11.26 -16.25
CA LEU A 70 11.15 -10.64 -17.12
C LEU A 70 9.80 -11.37 -17.04
N VAL A 71 8.73 -10.67 -17.46
CA VAL A 71 7.36 -11.17 -17.42
C VAL A 71 7.24 -12.45 -18.27
N ARG A 72 6.65 -13.49 -17.68
CA ARG A 72 6.39 -14.78 -18.35
C ARG A 72 4.90 -14.97 -18.55
N ALA A 73 4.52 -15.50 -19.71
CA ALA A 73 3.14 -15.92 -19.93
C ALA A 73 2.88 -17.25 -19.24
N LYS A 74 1.74 -17.40 -18.56
CA LYS A 74 1.33 -18.68 -17.94
C LYS A 74 0.57 -19.58 -18.91
N ASP A 75 0.14 -19.05 -20.05
CA ASP A 75 -0.52 -19.79 -21.13
C ASP A 75 -0.22 -19.20 -22.52
N ALA A 76 -0.65 -19.88 -23.58
CA ALA A 76 -0.42 -19.43 -24.96
C ALA A 76 -1.13 -18.10 -25.28
N GLN A 77 -2.31 -17.86 -24.70
CA GLN A 77 -3.11 -16.65 -24.94
C GLN A 77 -2.45 -15.40 -24.34
N SER A 78 -1.67 -15.58 -23.28
CA SER A 78 -1.02 -14.51 -22.52
C SER A 78 0.39 -14.18 -23.06
N LYS A 79 0.89 -14.90 -24.07
CA LYS A 79 2.19 -14.60 -24.71
C LYS A 79 2.28 -13.18 -25.25
N LYS A 80 1.21 -12.72 -25.91
CA LYS A 80 1.16 -11.38 -26.50
C LYS A 80 1.29 -10.29 -25.43
N ILE A 81 0.61 -10.45 -24.29
CA ILE A 81 0.70 -9.45 -23.22
C ILE A 81 2.06 -9.49 -22.51
N ALA A 82 2.65 -10.67 -22.28
CA ALA A 82 4.00 -10.76 -21.74
C ALA A 82 5.03 -10.04 -22.64
N GLN A 83 4.92 -10.22 -23.97
CA GLN A 83 5.75 -9.51 -24.95
C GLN A 83 5.56 -7.98 -24.88
N ILE A 84 4.32 -7.50 -24.81
CA ILE A 84 4.02 -6.07 -24.68
C ILE A 84 4.64 -5.51 -23.38
N LEU A 85 4.44 -6.18 -22.25
CA LEU A 85 4.98 -5.74 -20.95
C LEU A 85 6.52 -5.71 -20.96
N ASN A 86 7.16 -6.76 -21.48
CA ASN A 86 8.62 -6.80 -21.59
C ASN A 86 9.14 -5.70 -22.52
N LYS A 87 8.45 -5.42 -23.62
CA LYS A 87 8.81 -4.30 -24.49
C LYS A 87 8.72 -2.96 -23.75
N LEU A 88 7.63 -2.71 -23.02
CA LEU A 88 7.46 -1.48 -22.22
C LEU A 88 8.55 -1.33 -21.16
N ILE A 89 8.93 -2.42 -20.48
CA ILE A 89 10.04 -2.43 -19.51
C ILE A 89 11.34 -1.99 -20.18
N LEU A 90 11.71 -2.63 -21.29
CA LEU A 90 12.98 -2.35 -21.99
C LEU A 90 13.00 -0.95 -22.62
N ASP A 91 11.93 -0.55 -23.30
CA ASP A 91 11.83 0.78 -23.91
C ASP A 91 11.91 1.90 -22.86
N SER A 92 11.33 1.67 -21.66
CA SER A 92 11.37 2.67 -20.58
C SER A 92 12.78 2.98 -20.13
N ALA A 93 13.70 2.02 -20.23
CA ALA A 93 15.09 2.20 -19.83
C ALA A 93 15.77 3.27 -20.68
N SER A 94 15.63 3.16 -22.00
CA SER A 94 16.20 4.10 -22.96
C SER A 94 15.66 5.52 -22.77
N ILE A 95 14.40 5.66 -22.34
CA ILE A 95 13.77 6.96 -22.08
C ILE A 95 14.25 7.55 -20.75
N LEU A 96 14.32 6.73 -19.70
CA LEU A 96 14.52 7.20 -18.33
C LEU A 96 15.98 7.38 -17.96
N GLU A 97 16.91 6.65 -18.59
CA GLU A 97 18.34 6.69 -18.25
C GLU A 97 18.95 8.10 -18.40
N GLN A 98 18.55 8.83 -19.45
CA GLN A 98 19.00 10.20 -19.70
C GLN A 98 17.99 11.28 -19.27
N HIS A 99 16.91 10.89 -18.58
CA HIS A 99 15.91 11.86 -18.14
C HIS A 99 16.54 12.85 -17.13
N PRO A 100 16.28 14.17 -17.23
CA PRO A 100 16.92 15.18 -16.38
C PRO A 100 16.83 14.89 -14.87
N VAL A 101 15.70 14.34 -14.42
CA VAL A 101 15.52 13.87 -13.04
C VAL A 101 16.56 12.80 -12.67
N ASN A 102 16.75 11.77 -13.49
CA ASN A 102 17.71 10.69 -13.19
C ASN A 102 19.17 11.16 -13.31
N VAL A 103 19.49 12.02 -14.29
CA VAL A 103 20.81 12.66 -14.39
C VAL A 103 21.13 13.45 -13.11
N LYS A 104 20.17 14.26 -12.63
CA LYS A 104 20.30 14.99 -11.36
C LYS A 104 20.47 14.06 -10.17
N ARG A 105 19.69 12.98 -10.08
CA ARG A 105 19.80 11.98 -9.01
C ARG A 105 21.18 11.34 -8.98
N ASN A 106 21.70 10.95 -10.14
CA ASN A 106 23.03 10.36 -10.28
C ASN A 106 24.14 11.33 -9.82
N HIS A 107 24.09 12.60 -10.23
CA HIS A 107 25.04 13.63 -9.74
C HIS A 107 24.98 13.84 -8.23
N GLN A 108 23.85 13.53 -7.59
CA GLN A 108 23.68 13.60 -6.13
C GLN A 108 24.03 12.29 -5.41
N GLY A 109 24.54 11.27 -6.12
CA GLY A 109 24.83 9.95 -5.56
C GLY A 109 23.58 9.15 -5.15
N LYS A 110 22.39 9.54 -5.62
CA LYS A 110 21.13 8.82 -5.38
C LYS A 110 20.92 7.76 -6.44
N ASP A 111 20.26 6.67 -6.05
CA ASP A 111 19.80 5.67 -7.02
C ASP A 111 18.82 6.28 -8.03
N MET A 112 19.01 5.96 -9.30
CA MET A 112 18.11 6.37 -10.38
C MET A 112 16.86 5.48 -10.40
N ALA A 113 15.73 6.07 -10.82
CA ALA A 113 14.51 5.34 -11.16
C ALA A 113 14.44 5.22 -12.70
N ASN A 114 15.28 4.35 -13.26
CA ASN A 114 15.57 4.32 -14.69
C ASN A 114 14.82 3.23 -15.47
N MET A 115 13.83 2.54 -14.88
CA MET A 115 13.06 1.51 -15.56
C MET A 115 11.70 1.35 -14.90
N ILE A 116 10.63 1.13 -15.68
CA ILE A 116 9.35 0.70 -15.14
C ILE A 116 9.38 -0.80 -14.81
N TRP A 117 8.59 -1.24 -13.85
CA TRP A 117 8.51 -2.65 -13.49
C TRP A 117 7.10 -3.08 -13.09
N PRO A 118 6.24 -3.53 -14.03
CA PRO A 118 4.92 -4.06 -13.71
C PRO A 118 5.04 -5.43 -13.04
N TRP A 119 4.54 -5.57 -11.80
CA TRP A 119 4.76 -6.80 -11.01
C TRP A 119 3.53 -7.45 -10.37
N SER A 120 2.38 -6.78 -10.32
CA SER A 120 1.14 -7.35 -9.75
C SER A 120 -0.02 -7.21 -10.75
N PRO A 121 -0.14 -8.15 -11.72
CA PRO A 121 -1.22 -8.11 -12.70
C PRO A 121 -2.55 -8.38 -12.01
N GLY A 122 -3.55 -7.52 -12.25
CA GLY A 122 -4.88 -7.64 -11.67
C GLY A 122 -5.95 -7.11 -12.60
N LYS A 123 -7.19 -7.54 -12.36
CA LYS A 123 -8.37 -6.96 -13.00
C LYS A 123 -9.12 -6.11 -11.98
N LYS A 124 -9.88 -5.14 -12.50
CA LYS A 124 -10.87 -4.41 -11.71
C LYS A 124 -11.79 -5.43 -10.99
N PRO A 125 -11.86 -5.43 -9.65
CA PRO A 125 -12.76 -6.32 -8.92
C PRO A 125 -14.21 -5.92 -9.19
N VAL A 126 -15.10 -6.92 -9.19
CA VAL A 126 -16.54 -6.73 -9.14
C VAL A 126 -16.96 -7.12 -7.73
N MET A 127 -17.40 -6.15 -6.95
CA MET A 127 -17.82 -6.37 -5.57
C MET A 127 -19.06 -5.54 -5.25
N LYS A 128 -19.90 -6.09 -4.37
CA LYS A 128 -20.98 -5.32 -3.74
C LYS A 128 -20.36 -4.33 -2.76
N THR A 129 -20.90 -3.13 -2.72
CA THR A 129 -20.60 -2.12 -1.70
C THR A 129 -21.02 -2.62 -0.31
N PHE A 130 -20.49 -1.98 0.74
CA PHE A 130 -20.92 -2.25 2.11
C PHE A 130 -22.39 -1.88 2.33
N GLN A 131 -22.87 -0.81 1.69
CA GLN A 131 -24.28 -0.44 1.77
C GLN A 131 -25.17 -1.56 1.21
N GLU A 132 -24.81 -2.17 0.08
CA GLU A 132 -25.57 -3.28 -0.52
C GLU A 132 -25.50 -4.57 0.29
N ARG A 133 -24.42 -4.83 1.02
CA ARG A 133 -24.24 -6.07 1.79
C ARG A 133 -24.73 -5.99 3.22
N PHE A 134 -24.53 -4.85 3.87
CA PHE A 134 -24.71 -4.68 5.32
C PHE A 134 -25.61 -3.51 5.68
N GLY A 135 -26.01 -2.68 4.71
CA GLY A 135 -26.87 -1.52 4.96
C GLY A 135 -26.16 -0.33 5.61
N ILE A 136 -24.82 -0.35 5.71
CA ILE A 136 -24.03 0.67 6.40
C ILE A 136 -23.21 1.54 5.45
N LYS A 137 -23.00 2.79 5.84
CA LYS A 137 -22.11 3.76 5.19
C LYS A 137 -20.75 3.74 5.84
N GLY A 138 -19.70 3.60 5.03
CA GLY A 138 -18.33 3.60 5.52
C GLY A 138 -17.50 4.78 5.01
N ALA A 139 -16.41 5.06 5.72
CA ALA A 139 -15.35 5.97 5.30
C ALA A 139 -13.98 5.31 5.44
N VAL A 140 -13.03 5.68 4.59
CA VAL A 140 -11.64 5.23 4.66
C VAL A 140 -10.67 6.41 4.78
N ILE A 141 -9.75 6.31 5.73
CA ILE A 141 -8.65 7.24 5.95
C ILE A 141 -7.34 6.48 5.71
N SER A 142 -6.66 6.78 4.61
CA SER A 142 -5.37 6.16 4.29
C SER A 142 -4.45 7.11 3.53
N ALA A 143 -3.15 6.90 3.63
CA ALA A 143 -2.17 7.49 2.72
C ALA A 143 -2.01 6.65 1.43
N VAL A 144 -2.32 5.36 1.49
CA VAL A 144 -1.97 4.37 0.47
C VAL A 144 -3.10 4.27 -0.56
N ASN A 145 -2.75 4.43 -1.84
CA ASN A 145 -3.72 4.43 -2.94
C ASN A 145 -4.43 3.07 -3.11
N LEU A 146 -3.77 1.96 -2.81
CA LEU A 146 -4.38 0.62 -2.84
C LEU A 146 -5.61 0.57 -1.91
N ILE A 147 -5.41 0.99 -0.65
CA ILE A 147 -6.46 1.03 0.38
C ILE A 147 -7.58 2.01 0.01
N LYS A 148 -7.24 3.20 -0.52
CA LYS A 148 -8.25 4.13 -1.05
C LYS A 148 -9.06 3.51 -2.19
N GLY A 149 -8.40 2.78 -3.09
CA GLY A 149 -9.04 2.05 -4.18
C GLY A 149 -10.04 1.03 -3.66
N LEU A 150 -9.66 0.20 -2.69
CA LEU A 150 -10.57 -0.74 -2.03
C LEU A 150 -11.77 -0.03 -1.38
N GLY A 151 -11.54 1.11 -0.73
CA GLY A 151 -12.61 1.96 -0.21
C GLY A 151 -13.60 2.40 -1.29
N VAL A 152 -13.12 2.83 -2.47
CA VAL A 152 -14.00 3.19 -3.60
C VAL A 152 -14.87 2.00 -4.02
N TYR A 153 -14.29 0.81 -4.12
CA TYR A 153 -15.07 -0.38 -4.46
C TYR A 153 -16.04 -0.83 -3.36
N ALA A 154 -15.68 -0.60 -2.09
CA ALA A 154 -16.54 -0.81 -0.93
C ALA A 154 -17.68 0.22 -0.84
N GLY A 155 -17.66 1.27 -1.65
CA GLY A 155 -18.62 2.38 -1.58
C GLY A 155 -18.36 3.34 -0.41
N PHE A 156 -17.12 3.40 0.08
CA PHE A 156 -16.74 4.27 1.20
C PHE A 156 -16.44 5.70 0.74
N GLY A 157 -16.70 6.66 1.63
CA GLY A 157 -16.17 8.01 1.52
C GLY A 157 -14.64 8.01 1.67
N ILE A 158 -13.93 8.65 0.74
CA ILE A 158 -12.46 8.74 0.78
C ILE A 158 -12.06 10.01 1.53
N MET A 159 -11.59 9.84 2.77
CA MET A 159 -11.20 10.95 3.63
C MET A 159 -9.74 11.33 3.38
N GLN A 160 -9.49 12.60 3.07
CA GLN A 160 -8.15 13.11 2.83
C GLN A 160 -7.58 13.75 4.10
N VAL A 161 -6.31 13.46 4.37
CA VAL A 161 -5.58 14.02 5.51
C VAL A 161 -4.32 14.69 4.98
N LYS A 162 -4.21 16.01 5.18
CA LYS A 162 -3.01 16.76 4.81
C LYS A 162 -1.80 16.22 5.59
N GLY A 163 -0.72 15.92 4.88
CA GLY A 163 0.49 15.35 5.48
C GLY A 163 0.41 13.85 5.76
N ALA A 164 -0.60 13.13 5.24
CA ALA A 164 -0.58 11.67 5.27
C ALA A 164 0.39 11.12 4.21
N THR A 165 1.59 10.74 4.64
CA THR A 165 2.69 10.31 3.76
C THR A 165 2.75 8.79 3.57
N GLY A 166 2.22 8.04 4.54
CA GLY A 166 2.40 6.58 4.60
C GLY A 166 3.75 6.15 5.18
N LEU A 167 4.61 7.08 5.58
CA LEU A 167 5.89 6.81 6.24
C LEU A 167 5.83 7.18 7.73
N TYR A 168 6.93 6.98 8.46
CA TYR A 168 7.00 7.29 9.89
C TYR A 168 6.64 8.75 10.24
N ASN A 169 6.83 9.68 9.29
CA ASN A 169 6.51 11.10 9.43
C ASN A 169 5.09 11.47 8.98
N THR A 170 4.20 10.49 8.79
CA THR A 170 2.79 10.74 8.44
C THR A 170 2.10 11.55 9.55
N ASN A 171 1.08 12.33 9.17
CA ASN A 171 0.25 13.06 10.12
C ASN A 171 -0.73 12.11 10.83
N TYR A 172 -0.35 11.57 12.00
CA TYR A 172 -1.19 10.68 12.81
C TYR A 172 -2.35 11.45 13.45
N GLU A 173 -2.09 12.63 13.98
CA GLU A 173 -3.07 13.49 14.64
C GLU A 173 -4.18 13.88 13.66
N GLY A 174 -3.81 14.29 12.45
CA GLY A 174 -4.78 14.60 11.40
C GLY A 174 -5.61 13.39 10.96
N LYS A 175 -5.08 12.16 11.03
CA LYS A 175 -5.87 10.95 10.79
C LYS A 175 -6.88 10.72 11.93
N ALA A 176 -6.47 10.93 13.18
CA ALA A 176 -7.37 10.83 14.33
C ALA A 176 -8.49 11.88 14.26
N ASP A 177 -8.16 13.14 14.02
CA ASP A 177 -9.13 14.24 13.95
C ASP A 177 -10.16 14.02 12.83
N VAL A 178 -9.70 13.59 11.66
CA VAL A 178 -10.59 13.25 10.54
C VAL A 178 -11.41 11.99 10.84
N SER A 179 -10.88 11.05 11.61
CA SER A 179 -11.63 9.86 12.06
C SER A 179 -12.79 10.24 12.97
N LEU A 180 -12.53 11.09 13.97
CA LEU A 180 -13.56 11.58 14.89
C LEU A 180 -14.66 12.34 14.15
N ALA A 181 -14.30 13.25 13.26
CA ALA A 181 -15.27 13.98 12.44
C ALA A 181 -16.03 13.09 11.44
N ALA A 182 -15.44 11.97 11.01
CA ALA A 182 -16.11 11.01 10.12
C ALA A 182 -17.14 10.16 10.88
N LEU A 183 -16.90 9.84 12.15
CA LEU A 183 -17.85 9.06 12.96
C LEU A 183 -19.22 9.76 13.09
N GLU A 184 -19.27 11.09 13.04
CA GLU A 184 -20.53 11.85 13.03
C GLU A 184 -21.42 11.61 11.79
N LYS A 185 -20.87 11.03 10.71
CA LYS A 185 -21.53 10.91 9.40
C LYS A 185 -21.58 9.49 8.83
N TYR A 186 -20.74 8.60 9.36
CA TYR A 186 -20.54 7.25 8.84
C TYR A 186 -20.65 6.23 9.96
N ASP A 187 -21.27 5.08 9.66
CA ASP A 187 -21.46 3.99 10.61
C ASP A 187 -20.17 3.21 10.87
N LEU A 188 -19.21 3.29 9.92
CA LEU A 188 -17.90 2.62 10.00
C LEU A 188 -16.80 3.54 9.46
N VAL A 189 -15.74 3.72 10.24
CA VAL A 189 -14.55 4.46 9.83
C VAL A 189 -13.34 3.52 9.85
N PHE A 190 -12.75 3.27 8.68
CA PHE A 190 -11.54 2.48 8.53
C PHE A 190 -10.31 3.39 8.46
N VAL A 191 -9.47 3.33 9.49
CA VAL A 191 -8.23 4.12 9.59
C VAL A 191 -7.02 3.23 9.35
N HIS A 192 -6.20 3.61 8.37
CA HIS A 192 -5.05 2.82 7.94
C HIS A 192 -3.72 3.54 8.19
N VAL A 193 -2.72 2.80 8.68
CA VAL A 193 -1.34 3.28 8.91
C VAL A 193 -0.34 2.30 8.29
N GLU A 194 0.45 2.78 7.34
CA GLU A 194 1.44 2.01 6.59
C GLU A 194 2.83 1.98 7.26
N ALA A 195 3.13 2.97 8.11
CA ALA A 195 4.50 3.28 8.52
C ALA A 195 5.25 2.10 9.19
N SER A 196 4.55 1.26 9.95
CA SER A 196 5.12 0.10 10.63
C SER A 196 5.48 -1.05 9.70
N ASP A 197 4.81 -1.16 8.56
CA ASP A 197 5.11 -2.15 7.52
C ASP A 197 6.40 -1.77 6.76
N GLU A 198 6.50 -0.52 6.32
CA GLU A 198 7.72 0.00 5.65
C GLU A 198 8.96 -0.17 6.53
N ALA A 199 8.85 0.08 7.84
CA ALA A 199 9.95 -0.16 8.79
C ALA A 199 10.33 -1.66 8.91
N GLY A 200 9.36 -2.56 8.74
CA GLY A 200 9.58 -4.01 8.65
C GLY A 200 10.35 -4.40 7.40
N HIS A 201 9.96 -3.89 6.22
CA HIS A 201 10.67 -4.09 4.97
C HIS A 201 12.10 -3.54 4.98
N GLU A 202 12.33 -2.41 5.64
CA GLU A 202 13.68 -1.84 5.82
C GLU A 202 14.56 -2.67 6.78
N GLY A 203 13.97 -3.58 7.56
CA GLY A 203 14.66 -4.32 8.60
C GLY A 203 15.16 -3.42 9.74
N ASN A 204 14.47 -2.30 9.98
CA ASN A 204 14.88 -1.30 10.97
C ASN A 204 14.09 -1.45 12.27
N VAL A 205 14.68 -2.12 13.26
CA VAL A 205 14.07 -2.41 14.56
C VAL A 205 13.62 -1.13 15.28
N ASN A 206 14.52 -0.16 15.41
CA ASN A 206 14.24 1.08 16.14
C ASN A 206 13.13 1.89 15.48
N LEU A 207 13.11 1.93 14.15
CA LEU A 207 12.05 2.60 13.42
C LEU A 207 10.71 1.88 13.59
N LYS A 208 10.70 0.53 13.52
CA LYS A 208 9.47 -0.25 13.69
C LYS A 208 8.84 -0.02 15.06
N ILE A 209 9.63 -0.10 16.14
CA ILE A 209 9.20 0.22 17.51
C ILE A 209 8.61 1.64 17.55
N LYS A 210 9.37 2.62 17.06
CA LYS A 210 8.95 4.03 17.06
C LYS A 210 7.62 4.26 16.33
N THR A 211 7.39 3.59 15.21
CA THR A 211 6.11 3.72 14.47
C THR A 211 4.93 3.12 15.22
N ILE A 212 5.13 2.03 15.97
CA ILE A 212 4.10 1.42 16.82
C ILE A 212 3.77 2.37 17.99
N GLU A 213 4.79 2.95 18.65
CA GLU A 213 4.59 3.95 19.71
C GLU A 213 3.87 5.21 19.20
N TYR A 214 4.22 5.68 18.00
CA TYR A 214 3.52 6.79 17.36
C TYR A 214 2.07 6.45 17.01
N PHE A 215 1.82 5.25 16.50
CA PHE A 215 0.47 4.77 16.25
C PHE A 215 -0.35 4.74 17.54
N ASP A 216 0.19 4.16 18.61
CA ASP A 216 -0.47 4.05 19.91
C ASP A 216 -0.80 5.44 20.49
N GLN A 217 0.20 6.31 20.64
CA GLN A 217 -0.01 7.59 21.33
C GLN A 217 -0.72 8.64 20.47
N ARG A 218 -0.30 8.79 19.21
CA ARG A 218 -0.68 9.93 18.37
C ARG A 218 -1.95 9.67 17.56
N LEU A 219 -2.30 8.40 17.36
CA LEU A 219 -3.54 8.01 16.70
C LEU A 219 -4.51 7.36 17.69
N VAL A 220 -4.18 6.19 18.24
CA VAL A 220 -5.12 5.39 19.05
C VAL A 220 -5.54 6.15 20.31
N GLY A 221 -4.58 6.61 21.11
CA GLY A 221 -4.84 7.38 22.33
C GLY A 221 -5.63 8.66 22.05
N ARG A 222 -5.35 9.33 20.93
CA ARG A 222 -6.09 10.53 20.51
C ARG A 222 -7.53 10.22 20.11
N VAL A 223 -7.77 9.14 19.36
CA VAL A 223 -9.12 8.69 19.00
C VAL A 223 -9.89 8.30 20.27
N LEU A 224 -9.30 7.49 21.15
CA LEU A 224 -9.93 7.10 22.41
C LEU A 224 -10.26 8.29 23.31
N GLY A 225 -9.38 9.30 23.36
CA GLY A 225 -9.64 10.53 24.12
C GLY A 225 -10.68 11.47 23.51
N GLY A 226 -11.02 11.30 22.22
CA GLY A 226 -11.96 12.14 21.49
C GLY A 226 -13.31 11.48 21.19
N ILE A 227 -13.48 10.17 21.45
CA ILE A 227 -14.76 9.49 21.29
C ILE A 227 -15.69 9.91 22.43
N HIS A 228 -16.86 10.44 22.07
CA HIS A 228 -17.90 10.84 23.02
C HIS A 228 -19.15 9.95 22.98
N GLU A 229 -19.24 9.06 21.99
CA GLU A 229 -20.36 8.12 21.81
C GLU A 229 -19.91 6.66 21.99
N LYS A 230 -20.87 5.73 22.05
CA LYS A 230 -20.55 4.30 22.18
C LYS A 230 -20.04 3.75 20.84
N VAL A 231 -18.73 3.76 20.66
CA VAL A 231 -18.05 3.22 19.47
C VAL A 231 -17.43 1.87 19.79
N ARG A 232 -17.64 0.90 18.90
CA ARG A 232 -16.88 -0.37 18.89
C ARG A 232 -15.63 -0.20 18.05
N ILE A 233 -14.49 -0.68 18.54
CA ILE A 233 -13.19 -0.52 17.88
C ILE A 233 -12.62 -1.89 17.60
N ALA A 234 -12.19 -2.11 16.36
CA ALA A 234 -11.35 -3.25 16.00
C ALA A 234 -9.96 -2.73 15.65
N LEU A 235 -8.93 -3.33 16.23
CA LEU A 235 -7.53 -2.98 16.01
C LEU A 235 -6.75 -4.24 15.64
N LEU A 236 -6.15 -4.23 14.46
CA LEU A 236 -5.33 -5.30 13.94
C LEU A 236 -4.44 -4.78 12.80
N PRO A 237 -3.23 -5.33 12.62
CA PRO A 237 -2.55 -5.25 11.34
C PRO A 237 -3.23 -6.19 10.34
N ASP A 238 -3.09 -5.90 9.05
CA ASP A 238 -3.60 -6.73 7.96
C ASP A 238 -2.70 -7.92 7.63
N HIS A 239 -1.40 -7.82 7.94
CA HIS A 239 -0.44 -8.93 7.85
C HIS A 239 0.79 -8.73 8.77
N LEU A 240 1.61 -9.78 8.89
CA LEU A 240 2.91 -9.70 9.55
C LEU A 240 4.04 -9.44 8.54
N THR A 241 4.93 -8.50 8.90
CA THR A 241 6.16 -8.19 8.15
C THR A 241 7.35 -8.25 9.11
N PRO A 242 7.90 -9.44 9.39
CA PRO A 242 8.97 -9.61 10.38
C PRO A 242 10.26 -8.93 9.93
N ILE A 243 10.94 -8.21 10.84
CA ILE A 243 12.17 -7.45 10.56
C ILE A 243 13.28 -8.35 9.99
N ALA A 244 13.39 -9.57 10.50
CA ALA A 244 14.39 -10.54 10.05
C ALA A 244 14.13 -11.04 8.62
N VAL A 245 12.86 -11.10 8.23
CA VAL A 245 12.41 -11.64 6.93
C VAL A 245 12.29 -10.53 5.88
N ARG A 246 11.94 -9.30 6.30
CA ARG A 246 11.79 -8.10 5.46
C ARG A 246 10.76 -8.23 4.35
N THR A 247 9.87 -9.21 4.45
CA THR A 247 8.72 -9.41 3.57
C THR A 247 7.56 -9.97 4.38
N HIS A 248 6.38 -10.04 3.76
CA HIS A 248 5.16 -10.49 4.42
C HIS A 248 5.23 -11.99 4.67
N VAL A 249 4.70 -12.41 5.81
CA VAL A 249 4.52 -13.84 6.15
C VAL A 249 3.06 -14.13 6.44
N ALA A 250 2.69 -15.41 6.34
CA ALA A 250 1.30 -15.87 6.51
C ALA A 250 0.95 -16.19 7.98
N ASP A 251 1.86 -15.95 8.91
CA ASP A 251 1.65 -16.16 10.34
C ASP A 251 0.48 -15.30 10.86
N PRO A 252 -0.26 -15.77 11.89
CA PRO A 252 -1.36 -15.02 12.48
C PRO A 252 -0.95 -13.67 13.08
N VAL A 253 -1.86 -12.70 13.00
CA VAL A 253 -1.69 -11.36 13.58
C VAL A 253 -2.43 -11.21 14.91
N PRO A 254 -1.94 -10.39 15.85
CA PRO A 254 -2.72 -10.02 17.03
C PRO A 254 -3.87 -9.10 16.62
N PHE A 255 -5.04 -9.29 17.24
CA PHE A 255 -6.18 -8.38 17.04
C PHE A 255 -6.90 -8.14 18.38
N LEU A 256 -7.58 -7.01 18.45
CA LEU A 256 -8.38 -6.60 19.60
C LEU A 256 -9.73 -6.07 19.12
N ILE A 257 -10.80 -6.43 19.84
CA ILE A 257 -12.13 -5.85 19.69
C ILE A 257 -12.51 -5.21 21.03
N TYR A 258 -12.68 -3.90 21.01
CA TYR A 258 -13.25 -3.14 22.10
C TYR A 258 -14.73 -2.91 21.83
N ASP A 259 -15.57 -3.32 22.79
CA ASP A 259 -16.99 -3.07 22.79
C ASP A 259 -17.37 -2.47 24.15
N PRO A 260 -17.84 -1.20 24.22
CA PRO A 260 -18.15 -0.55 25.49
C PRO A 260 -19.30 -1.23 26.26
N GLU A 261 -19.99 -2.18 25.64
CA GLU A 261 -21.10 -2.93 26.23
C GLU A 261 -20.72 -4.34 26.69
N LYS A 262 -19.44 -4.72 26.57
CA LYS A 262 -18.94 -6.06 26.94
C LYS A 262 -17.78 -5.97 27.93
N THR A 263 -17.63 -7.03 28.72
CA THR A 263 -16.45 -7.26 29.56
C THR A 263 -15.36 -7.93 28.71
N GLY A 264 -14.15 -7.37 28.75
CA GLY A 264 -12.97 -7.97 28.11
C GLY A 264 -12.51 -9.24 28.83
N ASP A 265 -11.63 -10.00 28.17
CA ASP A 265 -10.95 -11.13 28.80
C ASP A 265 -9.77 -10.68 29.68
N GLU A 266 -8.97 -11.64 30.15
CA GLU A 266 -7.85 -11.38 31.06
C GLU A 266 -6.58 -10.87 30.35
N VAL A 267 -6.57 -10.73 29.03
CA VAL A 267 -5.40 -10.22 28.30
C VAL A 267 -5.26 -8.71 28.57
N ARG A 268 -4.09 -8.31 29.11
CA ARG A 268 -3.80 -6.91 29.49
C ARG A 268 -2.82 -6.19 28.57
N GLU A 269 -2.21 -6.90 27.63
CA GLU A 269 -1.19 -6.36 26.74
C GLU A 269 -1.47 -6.75 25.29
N PHE A 270 -1.28 -5.79 24.37
CA PHE A 270 -1.44 -6.01 22.95
C PHE A 270 -0.10 -6.35 22.29
N ASN A 271 0.22 -7.64 22.25
CA ASN A 271 1.35 -8.21 21.51
C ASN A 271 1.03 -9.66 21.09
N GLU A 272 1.82 -10.23 20.19
CA GLU A 272 1.61 -11.56 19.60
C GLU A 272 1.49 -12.65 20.67
N SER A 273 2.34 -12.61 21.70
CA SER A 273 2.34 -13.60 22.80
C SER A 273 1.09 -13.47 23.67
N SER A 274 0.75 -12.25 24.09
CA SER A 274 -0.39 -12.01 24.98
C SER A 274 -1.73 -12.23 24.28
N CYS A 275 -1.88 -11.82 23.02
CA CYS A 275 -3.11 -12.02 22.25
C CYS A 275 -3.40 -13.49 21.94
N SER A 276 -2.38 -14.37 21.93
CA SER A 276 -2.58 -15.81 21.74
C SER A 276 -3.44 -16.47 22.84
N ARG A 277 -3.60 -15.81 23.99
CA ARG A 277 -4.44 -16.25 25.11
C ARG A 277 -5.83 -15.60 25.11
N GLY A 278 -6.15 -14.80 24.08
CA GLY A 278 -7.42 -14.12 23.95
C GLY A 278 -8.59 -15.09 23.78
N SER A 279 -9.73 -14.72 24.35
CA SER A 279 -10.98 -15.52 24.36
C SER A 279 -11.58 -15.76 22.97
N LEU A 280 -11.22 -14.94 21.97
CA LEU A 280 -11.69 -15.06 20.59
C LEU A 280 -10.92 -16.12 19.77
N GLY A 281 -9.80 -16.63 20.29
CA GLY A 281 -9.00 -17.66 19.62
C GLY A 281 -8.39 -17.21 18.29
N LEU A 282 -8.11 -18.19 17.43
CA LEU A 282 -7.66 -17.96 16.06
C LEU A 282 -8.89 -17.91 15.13
N LEU A 283 -9.09 -16.78 14.45
CA LEU A 283 -10.20 -16.53 13.53
C LEU A 283 -9.80 -16.75 12.06
#